data_AF-A0A820WVI9-F1
#
_entry.id   AF-A0A820WVI9-F1
#
_cell.length_a   1.000
_cell.length_b   1.000
_cell.length_c   1.000
_cell.angle_alpha   90.00
_cell.angle_beta   90.00
_cell.angle_gamma   90.00
#
_symmetry.space_group_name_H-M   'P 1'
#
loop_
_entity.id
_entity.type
_entity.pdbx_description
1 polymer ?
#
loop_
_entity_poly.entity_id
_entity_poly.type
_entity_poly.pdbx_seq_one_letter_code
_entity_poly.pdbx_strand_id
1 'polypeptide(L)'
;MKEFILHIISIIVYSNSPFAFAEYNDTFDTVAMAKPHVKVCGDIRVTLFELKRGFDVHALSSCEISLGSVTYAPMHYLANASTITSIRFPNLREVHGHMLLAYSSMHSFSSMFPRLSIIHGKDLYHGYSLIVMDNVLLEDLGLTSLISIRQGNVIIARNAQLCYSESLRWNDIMETKKTQVISRQNRDSCAFCSTCPSACWSPTQCQQRCSPNCQGNCLSETVCCPEQCVGGCHYSNRTVTSSLICNACRTMRIHASGLCVEKCPDNMLKAGGSLCITHQECTSFFLGTGFILDEINECVLSCPHGFMRMSHSHCKGILDP
;
A
#
# COMPACT_ATOMS: atom_id res chain seq x y z
N MET A 1 53.95 -18.30 29.61
CA MET A 1 54.29 -17.01 28.95
C MET A 1 53.00 -16.53 28.30
N LYS A 2 52.21 -15.74 29.03
CA LYS A 2 52.18 -14.25 28.93
C LYS A 2 51.44 -13.87 27.65
N GLU A 3 50.28 -13.21 27.62
CA GLU A 3 49.57 -12.28 28.52
C GLU A 3 48.16 -12.08 27.91
N PHE A 4 47.10 -11.57 28.54
CA PHE A 4 46.62 -11.46 29.92
C PHE A 4 45.16 -10.97 29.77
N ILE A 5 44.21 -11.69 30.38
CA ILE A 5 42.83 -11.24 30.58
C ILE A 5 42.81 -10.39 31.86
N LEU A 6 41.94 -9.37 31.90
CA LEU A 6 41.43 -8.56 33.04
C LEU A 6 41.85 -7.07 33.03
N HIS A 7 40.87 -6.17 32.89
CA HIS A 7 40.44 -5.40 34.06
C HIS A 7 39.06 -4.73 33.84
N ILE A 8 38.06 -5.34 34.48
CA ILE A 8 36.93 -4.63 35.09
C ILE A 8 37.45 -4.05 36.43
N ILE A 9 36.76 -3.01 36.89
CA ILE A 9 36.51 -2.58 38.28
C ILE A 9 37.40 -1.43 38.80
N SER A 10 36.79 -0.25 38.88
CA SER A 10 36.95 0.66 40.02
C SER A 10 35.81 0.42 41.02
N ILE A 11 36.02 -0.53 41.93
CA ILE A 11 36.06 -0.42 43.41
C ILE A 11 35.46 0.91 43.96
N ILE A 12 34.58 1.00 44.99
CA ILE A 12 34.23 0.10 46.11
C ILE A 12 33.01 0.66 46.89
N VAL A 13 32.17 -0.27 47.38
CA VAL A 13 31.50 -0.38 48.72
C VAL A 13 30.57 0.72 49.24
N TYR A 14 29.33 0.32 49.55
CA TYR A 14 28.67 0.16 50.88
C TYR A 14 27.27 -0.42 50.55
N SER A 15 26.60 -1.38 51.20
CA SER A 15 26.77 -2.21 52.40
C SER A 15 25.52 -3.11 52.55
N ASN A 16 25.69 -4.31 53.13
CA ASN A 16 24.72 -5.05 53.97
C ASN A 16 23.35 -5.53 53.43
N SER A 17 23.23 -6.86 53.19
CA SER A 17 22.24 -7.86 53.71
C SER A 17 20.71 -7.55 53.79
N PRO A 18 19.82 -8.57 53.97
CA PRO A 18 19.71 -9.92 53.40
C PRO A 18 18.30 -10.14 52.75
N PHE A 19 18.06 -11.37 52.27
CA PHE A 19 16.79 -11.94 51.79
C PHE A 19 15.49 -11.32 52.33
N ALA A 20 14.59 -10.94 51.39
CA ALA A 20 13.16 -10.89 51.62
C ALA A 20 12.45 -11.44 50.36
N PHE A 21 11.72 -12.55 50.54
CA PHE A 21 10.69 -12.98 49.59
C PHE A 21 9.58 -11.93 49.62
N ALA A 22 9.23 -11.37 48.46
CA ALA A 22 8.01 -10.62 48.28
C ALA A 22 7.31 -11.14 47.02
N GLU A 23 6.15 -11.75 47.25
CA GLU A 23 5.17 -12.15 46.25
C GLU A 23 4.87 -10.98 45.31
N TYR A 24 5.21 -11.12 44.04
CA TYR A 24 4.81 -10.16 43.02
C TYR A 24 3.38 -10.49 42.61
N ASN A 25 2.44 -9.78 43.21
CA ASN A 25 1.02 -9.82 42.86
C ASN A 25 0.83 -9.40 41.40
N ASP A 26 0.19 -10.30 40.67
CA ASP A 26 -0.29 -10.17 39.31
C ASP A 26 -1.25 -8.99 39.20
N THR A 27 -0.76 -7.86 38.68
CA THR A 27 -1.61 -6.80 38.14
C THR A 27 -1.38 -6.81 36.64
N PHE A 28 -2.33 -7.43 35.95
CA PHE A 28 -2.53 -7.33 34.50
C PHE A 28 -2.75 -5.84 34.15
N ASP A 29 -1.65 -5.10 33.97
CA ASP A 29 -1.68 -3.86 33.20
C ASP A 29 -1.99 -4.26 31.76
N THR A 30 -3.26 -4.11 31.42
CA THR A 30 -3.75 -4.14 30.05
C THR A 30 -3.18 -2.93 29.32
N VAL A 31 -1.92 -3.04 28.89
CA VAL A 31 -1.42 -2.24 27.77
C VAL A 31 -2.27 -2.65 26.59
N ALA A 32 -3.32 -1.87 26.34
CA ALA A 32 -4.12 -1.98 25.14
C ALA A 32 -3.14 -1.98 23.96
N MET A 33 -2.94 -3.15 23.35
CA MET A 33 -2.30 -3.23 22.05
C MET A 33 -3.20 -2.44 21.11
N ALA A 34 -2.89 -1.16 20.91
CA ALA A 34 -3.50 -0.36 19.87
C ALA A 34 -3.28 -1.12 18.57
N LYS A 35 -4.34 -1.74 18.05
CA LYS A 35 -4.32 -2.33 16.71
C LYS A 35 -3.83 -1.24 15.77
N PRO A 36 -2.83 -1.49 14.91
CA PRO A 36 -2.40 -0.46 13.99
C PRO A 36 -3.60 -0.19 13.06
N HIS A 37 -4.24 0.96 13.24
CA HIS A 37 -5.23 1.46 12.30
C HIS A 37 -4.54 1.55 10.94
N VAL A 38 -5.20 1.03 9.89
CA VAL A 38 -4.68 1.08 8.53
C VAL A 38 -4.37 2.54 8.20
N LYS A 39 -3.10 2.88 7.95
CA LYS A 39 -2.74 4.28 7.69
C LYS A 39 -3.17 4.68 6.28
N VAL A 40 -4.08 5.64 6.22
CA VAL A 40 -4.61 6.20 4.98
C VAL A 40 -3.95 7.55 4.69
N CYS A 41 -3.56 7.78 3.44
CA CYS A 41 -2.97 9.03 2.98
C CYS A 41 -3.72 9.59 1.78
N GLY A 42 -3.48 10.88 1.50
CA GLY A 42 -3.83 11.50 0.22
C GLY A 42 -2.82 11.13 -0.86
N ASP A 43 -2.50 12.08 -1.74
CA ASP A 43 -1.47 11.88 -2.76
C ASP A 43 -0.09 11.63 -2.13
N ILE A 44 0.64 10.68 -2.71
CA ILE A 44 2.06 10.46 -2.39
C ILE A 44 2.87 11.00 -3.56
N ARG A 45 3.59 12.09 -3.35
CA ARG A 45 4.39 12.75 -4.40
C ARG A 45 5.85 12.83 -3.99
N VAL A 46 6.70 12.22 -4.81
CA VAL A 46 8.15 12.26 -4.71
C VAL A 46 8.66 12.79 -6.03
N THR A 47 8.53 14.10 -6.25
CA THR A 47 9.10 14.75 -7.43
C THR A 47 10.27 15.64 -7.04
N LEU A 48 11.01 16.11 -8.05
CA LEU A 48 12.07 17.09 -7.85
C LEU A 48 11.59 18.32 -7.05
N PHE A 49 10.33 18.73 -7.24
CA PHE A 49 9.75 19.88 -6.56
C PHE A 49 9.62 19.66 -5.05
N GLU A 50 8.98 18.56 -4.62
CA GLU A 50 8.83 18.24 -3.20
C GLU A 50 10.19 18.00 -2.53
N LEU A 51 11.11 17.31 -3.21
CA LEU A 51 12.46 17.04 -2.70
C LEU A 51 13.25 18.34 -2.47
N LYS A 52 13.20 19.30 -3.40
CA LYS A 52 13.86 20.60 -3.24
C LYS A 52 13.29 21.45 -2.11
N ARG A 53 12.02 21.24 -1.75
CA ARG A 53 11.37 21.93 -0.63
C ARG A 53 11.63 21.27 0.73
N GLY A 54 12.40 20.19 0.76
CA GLY A 54 12.70 19.46 1.99
C GLY A 54 11.47 18.75 2.57
N PHE A 55 10.52 18.33 1.72
CA PHE A 55 9.38 17.56 2.19
C PHE A 55 9.84 16.21 2.76
N ASP A 56 9.41 15.89 3.98
CA ASP A 56 9.73 14.61 4.60
C ASP A 56 8.87 13.49 4.01
N VAL A 57 9.38 12.88 2.95
CA VAL A 57 8.73 11.73 2.29
C VAL A 57 8.64 10.51 3.22
N HIS A 58 9.51 10.39 4.22
CA HIS A 58 9.51 9.25 5.14
C HIS A 58 8.29 9.24 6.06
N ALA A 59 7.66 10.40 6.29
CA ALA A 59 6.39 10.49 7.00
C ALA A 59 5.25 9.69 6.32
N LEU A 60 5.38 9.41 5.02
CA LEU A 60 4.44 8.63 4.22
C LEU A 60 4.82 7.15 4.10
N SER A 61 5.96 6.71 4.64
CA SER A 61 6.44 5.32 4.54
C SER A 61 5.51 4.29 5.19
N SER A 62 4.79 4.70 6.24
CA SER A 62 3.82 3.85 6.93
C SER A 62 2.46 3.81 6.24
N CYS A 63 2.26 4.51 5.13
CA CYS A 63 1.00 4.50 4.39
C CYS A 63 0.67 3.10 3.86
N GLU A 64 -0.56 2.66 4.06
CA GLU A 64 -1.09 1.40 3.52
C GLU A 64 -2.04 1.64 2.34
N ILE A 65 -2.82 2.72 2.39
CA ILE A 65 -3.79 3.08 1.37
C ILE A 65 -3.61 4.54 0.96
N SER A 66 -3.38 4.79 -0.32
CA SER A 66 -3.45 6.12 -0.91
C SER A 66 -4.83 6.35 -1.49
N LEU A 67 -5.61 7.28 -0.93
CA LEU A 67 -6.89 7.72 -1.52
C LEU A 67 -6.70 8.60 -2.75
N GLY A 68 -5.48 9.10 -2.97
CA GLY A 68 -5.07 9.83 -4.16
C GLY A 68 -4.20 9.01 -5.09
N SER A 69 -3.39 9.72 -5.86
CA SER A 69 -2.43 9.19 -6.83
C SER A 69 -1.03 9.10 -6.23
N VAL A 70 -0.21 8.20 -6.77
CA VAL A 70 1.19 8.05 -6.38
C VAL A 70 2.08 8.50 -7.53
N THR A 71 2.93 9.49 -7.29
CA THR A 71 3.91 9.97 -8.27
C THR A 71 5.32 9.83 -7.70
N TYR A 72 6.14 9.02 -8.34
CA TYR A 72 7.57 8.93 -8.08
C TYR A 72 8.31 9.40 -9.34
N ALA A 73 8.78 10.64 -9.31
CA ALA A 73 9.44 11.31 -10.44
C ALA A 73 10.57 12.25 -9.97
N PRO A 74 11.66 11.71 -9.38
CA PRO A 74 12.72 12.51 -8.80
C PRO A 74 13.63 13.20 -9.85
N MET A 75 13.41 12.99 -11.15
CA MET A 75 14.22 13.60 -12.23
C MET A 75 15.71 13.26 -12.12
N HIS A 76 16.03 12.01 -11.79
CA HIS A 76 17.39 11.51 -11.53
C HIS A 76 18.17 12.26 -10.43
N TYR A 77 17.52 13.16 -9.68
CA TYR A 77 18.13 13.93 -8.59
C TYR A 77 18.68 13.03 -7.49
N LEU A 78 18.06 11.86 -7.31
CA LEU A 78 18.46 10.88 -6.33
C LEU A 78 19.54 9.91 -6.84
N ALA A 79 20.27 10.18 -7.94
CA ALA A 79 21.20 9.20 -8.54
C ALA A 79 22.33 8.67 -7.62
N ASN A 80 22.59 9.29 -6.47
CA ASN A 80 23.56 8.76 -5.49
C ASN A 80 22.93 7.62 -4.66
N ALA A 81 23.58 6.44 -4.67
CA ALA A 81 23.06 5.20 -4.07
C ALA A 81 22.69 5.27 -2.57
N SER A 82 23.29 6.18 -1.81
CA SER A 82 22.96 6.40 -0.39
C SER A 82 21.59 7.04 -0.18
N THR A 83 21.02 7.72 -1.18
CA THR A 83 19.71 8.39 -1.11
C THR A 83 18.60 7.60 -1.83
N ILE A 84 18.92 6.82 -2.88
CA ILE A 84 17.96 5.94 -3.58
C ILE A 84 17.36 4.90 -2.63
N THR A 85 18.19 4.38 -1.72
CA THR A 85 17.80 3.27 -0.83
C THR A 85 16.89 3.70 0.33
N SER A 86 16.72 4.99 0.60
CA SER A 86 15.98 5.48 1.76
C SER A 86 14.47 5.63 1.53
N ILE A 87 14.03 5.98 0.32
CA ILE A 87 12.60 6.24 0.06
C ILE A 87 11.89 4.95 -0.33
N ARG A 88 11.08 4.43 0.59
CA ARG A 88 10.30 3.20 0.41
C ARG A 88 8.91 3.33 1.00
N PHE A 89 7.98 2.57 0.44
CA PHE A 89 6.59 2.47 0.89
C PHE A 89 6.24 0.99 1.14
N PRO A 90 6.89 0.34 2.12
CA PRO A 90 6.81 -1.11 2.35
C PRO A 90 5.41 -1.59 2.77
N ASN A 91 4.56 -0.67 3.20
CA ASN A 91 3.22 -0.96 3.67
C ASN A 91 2.15 -0.64 2.63
N LEU A 92 2.48 0.11 1.57
CA LEU A 92 1.50 0.53 0.58
C LEU A 92 0.95 -0.68 -0.17
N ARG A 93 -0.37 -0.87 -0.09
CA ARG A 93 -1.11 -1.98 -0.70
C ARG A 93 -2.07 -1.52 -1.78
N GLU A 94 -2.66 -0.34 -1.60
CA GLU A 94 -3.72 0.15 -2.48
C GLU A 94 -3.49 1.61 -2.89
N VAL A 95 -3.68 1.89 -4.18
CA VAL A 95 -3.67 3.25 -4.74
C VAL A 95 -4.99 3.49 -5.43
N HIS A 96 -5.75 4.48 -4.99
CA HIS A 96 -7.08 4.77 -5.54
C HIS A 96 -7.03 5.52 -6.87
N GLY A 97 -6.09 6.44 -7.02
CA GLY A 97 -5.86 7.18 -8.26
C GLY A 97 -4.99 6.40 -9.25
N HIS A 98 -4.15 7.13 -9.96
CA HIS A 98 -3.15 6.57 -10.87
C HIS A 98 -1.78 6.48 -10.18
N MET A 99 -0.87 5.72 -10.79
CA MET A 99 0.51 5.61 -10.38
C MET A 99 1.44 6.02 -11.52
N LEU A 100 2.28 7.02 -11.28
CA LEU A 100 3.29 7.54 -12.20
C LEU A 100 4.69 7.25 -11.65
N LEU A 101 5.45 6.44 -12.37
CA LEU A 101 6.82 6.05 -12.05
C LEU A 101 7.74 6.49 -13.20
N ALA A 102 8.41 7.63 -13.04
CA ALA A 102 9.16 8.23 -14.13
C ALA A 102 10.49 8.84 -13.70
N TYR A 103 11.41 9.01 -14.65
CA TYR A 103 12.69 9.71 -14.45
C TYR A 103 13.44 9.27 -13.18
N SER A 104 13.40 7.98 -12.87
CA SER A 104 14.09 7.41 -11.73
C SER A 104 15.40 6.74 -12.12
N SER A 105 16.25 6.57 -11.12
CA SER A 105 17.50 5.79 -11.22
C SER A 105 17.34 4.42 -10.55
N MET A 106 16.11 3.92 -10.42
CA MET A 106 15.81 2.61 -9.84
C MET A 106 16.08 1.51 -10.86
N HIS A 107 16.70 0.41 -10.43
CA HIS A 107 16.81 -0.81 -11.24
C HIS A 107 15.54 -1.67 -11.18
N SER A 108 14.82 -1.63 -10.06
CA SER A 108 13.55 -2.33 -9.84
C SER A 108 12.73 -1.63 -8.75
N PHE A 109 11.41 -1.55 -8.89
CA PHE A 109 10.55 -0.98 -7.84
C PHE A 109 10.15 -1.97 -6.74
N SER A 110 10.66 -3.21 -6.77
CA SER A 110 10.34 -4.27 -5.80
C SER A 110 10.66 -3.89 -4.36
N SER A 111 11.77 -3.20 -4.13
CA SER A 111 12.14 -2.71 -2.79
C SER A 111 11.32 -1.52 -2.32
N MET A 112 10.72 -0.76 -3.25
CA MET A 112 9.97 0.46 -2.98
C MET A 112 8.49 0.16 -2.68
N PHE A 113 7.87 -0.72 -3.47
CA PHE A 113 6.45 -1.09 -3.37
C PHE A 113 6.26 -2.61 -3.23
N PRO A 114 6.88 -3.27 -2.24
CA PRO A 114 6.89 -4.73 -2.12
C PRO A 114 5.51 -5.35 -1.85
N ARG A 115 4.49 -4.55 -1.52
CA ARG A 115 3.14 -5.01 -1.15
C ARG A 115 2.02 -4.37 -1.96
N LEU A 116 2.36 -3.53 -2.96
CA LEU A 116 1.35 -2.89 -3.79
C LEU A 116 0.56 -3.96 -4.54
N SER A 117 -0.72 -4.06 -4.22
CA SER A 117 -1.59 -5.15 -4.67
C SER A 117 -2.65 -4.66 -5.66
N ILE A 118 -3.18 -3.45 -5.45
CA ILE A 118 -4.25 -2.89 -6.28
C ILE A 118 -4.00 -1.43 -6.67
N ILE A 119 -4.24 -1.13 -7.95
CA ILE A 119 -4.47 0.23 -8.44
C ILE A 119 -5.93 0.33 -8.89
N HIS A 120 -6.73 1.15 -8.19
CA HIS A 120 -8.15 1.28 -8.50
C HIS A 120 -8.39 2.15 -9.73
N GLY A 121 -7.54 3.13 -10.04
CA GLY A 121 -7.69 3.98 -11.23
C GLY A 121 -8.92 4.88 -11.20
N LYS A 122 -9.46 5.25 -10.04
CA LYS A 122 -10.61 6.17 -9.89
C LYS A 122 -10.32 7.57 -10.45
N ASP A 123 -9.05 7.96 -10.43
CA ASP A 123 -8.53 9.16 -11.08
C ASP A 123 -7.42 8.76 -12.05
N LEU A 124 -7.57 9.08 -13.34
CA LEU A 124 -6.71 8.61 -14.42
C LEU A 124 -5.86 9.75 -14.98
N TYR A 125 -4.57 9.50 -15.19
CA TYR A 125 -3.69 10.45 -15.88
C TYR A 125 -3.79 10.23 -17.40
N HIS A 126 -4.51 11.13 -18.10
CA HIS A 126 -4.79 10.99 -19.54
C HIS A 126 -5.33 9.61 -19.95
N GLY A 127 -6.19 9.03 -19.11
CA GLY A 127 -6.79 7.70 -19.35
C GLY A 127 -5.92 6.52 -18.88
N TYR A 128 -4.76 6.77 -18.28
CA TYR A 128 -3.87 5.73 -17.74
C TYR A 128 -3.95 5.66 -16.22
N SER A 129 -3.94 4.45 -15.67
CA SER A 129 -3.86 4.17 -14.23
C SER A 129 -2.46 3.76 -13.79
N LEU A 130 -1.62 3.24 -14.69
CA LEU A 130 -0.21 2.99 -14.44
C LEU A 130 0.64 3.53 -15.60
N ILE A 131 1.61 4.37 -15.25
CA ILE A 131 2.51 5.05 -16.16
C ILE A 131 3.94 4.78 -15.69
N VAL A 132 4.72 4.05 -16.49
CA VAL A 132 6.14 3.76 -16.21
C VAL A 132 6.98 4.23 -17.37
N MET A 133 7.72 5.32 -17.21
CA MET A 133 8.38 5.94 -18.35
C MET A 133 9.69 6.67 -18.04
N ASP A 134 10.58 6.71 -19.02
CA ASP A 134 11.84 7.46 -18.93
C ASP A 134 12.73 7.02 -17.73
N ASN A 135 12.65 5.75 -17.30
CA ASN A 135 13.52 5.19 -16.29
C ASN A 135 14.71 4.48 -16.96
N VAL A 136 15.82 5.20 -17.10
CA VAL A 136 16.96 4.76 -17.93
C VAL A 136 17.71 3.55 -17.38
N LEU A 137 17.69 3.32 -16.06
CA LEU A 137 18.35 2.20 -15.40
C LEU A 137 17.41 1.06 -15.01
N LEU A 138 16.11 1.19 -15.28
CA LEU A 138 15.12 0.20 -14.87
C LEU A 138 15.29 -1.08 -15.67
N GLU A 139 15.52 -2.20 -14.99
CA GLU A 139 15.76 -3.53 -15.58
C GLU A 139 14.51 -4.41 -15.50
N ASP A 140 13.72 -4.27 -14.43
CA ASP A 140 12.42 -4.91 -14.25
C ASP A 140 11.44 -3.97 -13.52
N LEU A 141 10.13 -4.20 -13.69
CA LEU A 141 9.12 -3.37 -13.02
C LEU A 141 9.13 -3.55 -11.51
N GLY A 142 9.38 -4.77 -11.02
CA GLY A 142 9.42 -5.08 -9.58
C GLY A 142 8.08 -5.00 -8.84
N LEU A 143 6.95 -4.77 -9.50
CA LEU A 143 5.62 -4.69 -8.85
C LEU A 143 5.03 -6.08 -8.57
N THR A 144 5.79 -6.94 -7.90
CA THR A 144 5.55 -8.40 -7.84
C THR A 144 4.24 -8.80 -7.17
N SER A 145 3.71 -7.95 -6.30
CA SER A 145 2.44 -8.17 -5.59
C SER A 145 1.24 -7.58 -6.32
N LEU A 146 1.43 -6.87 -7.43
CA LEU A 146 0.35 -6.24 -8.18
C LEU A 146 -0.48 -7.32 -8.87
N ILE A 147 -1.73 -7.46 -8.45
CA ILE A 147 -2.65 -8.49 -8.96
C ILE A 147 -3.89 -7.86 -9.60
N SER A 148 -4.25 -6.62 -9.27
CA SER A 148 -5.41 -5.97 -9.88
C SER A 148 -5.16 -4.51 -10.25
N ILE A 149 -5.51 -4.17 -11.49
CA ILE A 149 -5.76 -2.81 -11.97
C ILE A 149 -7.23 -2.77 -12.43
N ARG A 150 -8.07 -2.03 -11.70
CA ARG A 150 -9.53 -2.08 -11.93
C ARG A 150 -9.95 -1.39 -13.22
N GLN A 151 -9.41 -0.20 -13.46
CA GLN A 151 -9.70 0.63 -14.63
C GLN A 151 -8.49 1.47 -15.05
N GLY A 152 -8.56 2.01 -16.25
CA GLY A 152 -7.48 2.78 -16.88
C GLY A 152 -6.53 1.92 -17.69
N ASN A 153 -5.85 2.56 -18.64
CA ASN A 153 -4.83 1.92 -19.47
C ASN A 153 -3.48 1.85 -18.74
N VAL A 154 -2.56 1.04 -19.24
CA VAL A 154 -1.16 0.98 -18.78
C VAL A 154 -0.26 1.46 -19.90
N ILE A 155 0.71 2.30 -19.59
CA ILE A 155 1.77 2.69 -20.52
C ILE A 155 3.15 2.48 -19.89
N ILE A 156 3.98 1.75 -20.62
CA ILE A 156 5.37 1.44 -20.26
C ILE A 156 6.22 1.86 -21.45
N ALA A 157 6.89 3.00 -21.34
CA ALA A 157 7.58 3.56 -22.50
C ALA A 157 8.92 4.22 -22.19
N ARG A 158 9.88 4.12 -23.11
CA ARG A 158 11.20 4.79 -22.99
C ARG A 158 12.02 4.34 -21.78
N ASN A 159 11.92 3.07 -21.41
CA ASN A 159 12.76 2.47 -20.37
C ASN A 159 13.81 1.57 -21.08
N ALA A 160 14.93 2.16 -21.50
CA ALA A 160 15.86 1.54 -22.43
C ALA A 160 16.53 0.23 -21.93
N GLN A 161 16.59 0.02 -20.62
CA GLN A 161 17.12 -1.22 -20.01
C GLN A 161 16.02 -2.19 -19.56
N LEU A 162 14.74 -1.81 -19.66
CA LEU A 162 13.65 -2.56 -19.06
C LEU A 162 13.36 -3.83 -19.83
N CYS A 163 13.46 -4.95 -19.12
CA CYS A 163 13.05 -6.27 -19.55
C CYS A 163 11.75 -6.72 -18.86
N TYR A 164 11.24 -7.87 -19.30
CA TYR A 164 10.16 -8.64 -18.66
C TYR A 164 8.76 -8.00 -18.63
N SER A 165 8.61 -6.73 -19.04
CA SER A 165 7.28 -6.09 -19.14
C SER A 165 6.31 -6.82 -20.08
N GLU A 166 6.83 -7.44 -21.15
CA GLU A 166 6.06 -8.26 -22.09
C GLU A 166 5.96 -9.73 -21.66
N SER A 167 6.74 -10.15 -20.66
CA SER A 167 6.66 -11.49 -20.06
C SER A 167 5.52 -11.61 -19.06
N LEU A 168 4.82 -10.52 -18.76
CA LEU A 168 3.66 -10.49 -17.85
C LEU A 168 2.36 -10.79 -18.59
N ARG A 169 1.48 -11.57 -17.96
CA ARG A 169 0.10 -11.75 -18.42
C ARG A 169 -0.75 -10.62 -17.87
N TRP A 170 -0.76 -9.50 -18.59
CA TRP A 170 -1.54 -8.31 -18.22
C TRP A 170 -3.04 -8.59 -18.11
N ASN A 171 -3.59 -9.50 -18.90
CA ASN A 171 -5.00 -9.89 -18.81
C ASN A 171 -5.39 -10.52 -17.46
N ASP A 172 -4.43 -11.03 -16.69
CA ASP A 172 -4.67 -11.53 -15.33
C ASP A 172 -4.63 -10.40 -14.28
N ILE A 173 -4.07 -9.24 -14.63
CA ILE A 173 -3.94 -8.06 -13.75
C ILE A 173 -5.04 -7.03 -14.06
N MET A 174 -5.38 -6.84 -15.34
CA MET A 174 -6.39 -5.87 -15.77
C MET A 174 -7.80 -6.44 -15.60
N GLU A 175 -8.63 -5.84 -14.73
CA GLU A 175 -10.01 -6.29 -14.57
C GLU A 175 -10.88 -5.93 -15.79
N THR A 176 -10.62 -4.76 -16.39
CA THR A 176 -11.41 -4.25 -17.52
C THR A 176 -10.83 -4.72 -18.86
N LYS A 177 -11.53 -5.64 -19.55
CA LYS A 177 -11.09 -6.23 -20.83
C LYS A 177 -10.87 -5.25 -22.00
N LYS A 178 -11.40 -4.03 -21.93
CA LYS A 178 -11.25 -3.01 -22.99
C LYS A 178 -10.01 -2.12 -22.80
N THR A 179 -9.32 -2.25 -21.67
CA THR A 179 -8.12 -1.44 -21.39
C THR A 179 -6.94 -1.92 -22.22
N GLN A 180 -6.03 -1.01 -22.52
CA GLN A 180 -4.85 -1.26 -23.33
C GLN A 180 -3.60 -1.22 -22.47
N VAL A 181 -2.65 -2.08 -22.81
CA VAL A 181 -1.27 -2.03 -22.31
C VAL A 181 -0.38 -1.65 -23.47
N ILE A 182 0.27 -0.50 -23.36
CA ILE A 182 1.14 0.05 -24.40
C ILE A 182 2.59 -0.09 -23.94
N SER A 183 3.34 -0.98 -24.58
CA SER A 183 4.79 -1.12 -24.42
C SER A 183 5.48 -0.56 -25.66
N ARG A 184 6.41 0.40 -25.52
CA ARG A 184 7.18 0.94 -26.65
C ARG A 184 8.50 1.54 -26.21
N GLN A 185 9.52 1.49 -27.08
CA GLN A 185 10.82 2.10 -26.79
C GLN A 185 11.43 1.56 -25.47
N ASN A 186 11.15 0.30 -25.14
CA ASN A 186 11.80 -0.45 -24.07
C ASN A 186 12.88 -1.35 -24.68
N ARG A 187 13.52 -2.22 -23.90
CA ARG A 187 14.55 -3.12 -24.44
C ARG A 187 13.91 -4.23 -25.29
N ASP A 188 14.30 -4.34 -26.56
CA ASP A 188 13.73 -5.32 -27.50
C ASP A 188 14.24 -6.77 -27.27
N SER A 189 15.45 -6.94 -26.74
CA SER A 189 16.09 -8.26 -26.57
C SER A 189 16.45 -8.51 -25.11
N CYS A 190 15.67 -9.39 -24.48
CA CYS A 190 15.80 -9.80 -23.09
C CYS A 190 15.96 -11.33 -22.97
N ALA A 191 16.59 -11.79 -21.89
CA ALA A 191 16.65 -13.22 -21.60
C ALA A 191 15.25 -13.77 -21.29
N PHE A 192 14.98 -15.01 -21.69
CA PHE A 192 13.71 -15.68 -21.39
C PHE A 192 13.62 -16.07 -19.91
N CYS A 193 12.42 -16.04 -19.34
CA CYS A 193 12.16 -16.54 -17.99
C CYS A 193 12.04 -18.07 -17.96
N SER A 194 13.18 -18.76 -17.99
CA SER A 194 13.23 -20.23 -18.03
C SER A 194 12.61 -20.91 -16.80
N THR A 195 12.60 -20.22 -15.66
CA THR A 195 12.16 -20.77 -14.37
C THR A 195 10.65 -20.73 -14.19
N CYS A 196 9.94 -19.91 -14.98
CA CYS A 196 8.51 -19.67 -14.81
C CYS A 196 7.73 -20.32 -15.96
N PRO A 197 6.67 -21.10 -15.67
CA PRO A 197 5.97 -21.86 -16.70
C PRO A 197 5.15 -20.99 -17.68
N SER A 198 4.93 -19.70 -17.39
CA SER A 198 4.15 -18.83 -18.28
C SER A 198 4.53 -17.36 -18.25
N ALA A 199 4.68 -16.78 -17.05
CA ALA A 199 4.88 -15.34 -16.89
C ALA A 199 5.71 -15.02 -15.65
N CYS A 200 6.43 -13.91 -15.71
CA CYS A 200 7.40 -13.52 -14.69
C CYS A 200 7.54 -12.01 -14.57
N TRP A 201 7.84 -11.56 -13.35
CA TRP A 201 8.29 -10.20 -13.07
C TRP A 201 9.79 -10.04 -13.32
N SER A 202 10.56 -11.11 -13.11
CA SER A 202 12.01 -11.21 -13.35
C SER A 202 12.40 -12.70 -13.52
N PRO A 203 13.65 -13.04 -13.88
CA PRO A 203 14.08 -14.43 -14.10
C PRO A 203 13.87 -15.39 -12.91
N THR A 204 13.78 -14.83 -11.70
CA THR A 204 13.65 -15.58 -10.44
C THR A 204 12.30 -15.38 -9.77
N GLN A 205 11.43 -14.50 -10.29
CA GLN A 205 10.14 -14.16 -9.69
C GLN A 205 9.01 -14.37 -10.69
N CYS A 206 8.23 -15.43 -10.48
CA CYS A 206 7.09 -15.74 -11.32
C CYS A 206 5.87 -14.87 -10.98
N GLN A 207 5.05 -14.58 -12.00
CA GLN A 207 3.75 -13.97 -11.78
C GLN A 207 2.85 -14.99 -11.08
N GLN A 208 2.26 -14.60 -9.94
CA GLN A 208 1.39 -15.48 -9.18
C GLN A 208 0.23 -15.99 -10.06
N ARG A 209 -0.03 -17.29 -9.98
CA ARG A 209 -1.14 -17.96 -10.67
C ARG A 209 -2.08 -18.55 -9.64
N CYS A 210 -3.37 -18.36 -9.88
CA CYS A 210 -4.42 -19.01 -9.13
C CYS A 210 -5.03 -20.14 -9.94
N SER A 211 -5.55 -21.16 -9.25
CA SER A 211 -6.47 -22.10 -9.88
C SER A 211 -7.64 -21.34 -10.51
N PRO A 212 -8.15 -21.76 -11.68
CA PRO A 212 -9.35 -21.17 -12.30
C PRO A 212 -10.54 -21.08 -11.33
N ASN A 213 -10.64 -22.00 -10.37
CA ASN A 213 -11.70 -22.04 -9.37
C ASN A 213 -11.65 -20.85 -8.39
N CYS A 214 -10.49 -20.22 -8.22
CA CYS A 214 -10.31 -19.09 -7.31
C CYS A 214 -10.55 -17.72 -7.97
N GLN A 215 -10.90 -17.68 -9.27
CA GLN A 215 -11.16 -16.44 -10.03
C GLN A 215 -10.05 -15.37 -9.85
N GLY A 216 -8.77 -15.79 -9.83
CA GLY A 216 -7.63 -14.89 -9.66
C GLY A 216 -7.36 -14.43 -8.22
N ASN A 217 -8.08 -14.94 -7.22
CA ASN A 217 -7.95 -14.55 -5.82
C ASN A 217 -7.54 -15.75 -4.94
N CYS A 218 -6.24 -15.94 -4.75
CA CYS A 218 -5.70 -17.10 -4.04
C CYS A 218 -4.47 -16.75 -3.19
N LEU A 219 -4.22 -17.57 -2.18
CA LEU A 219 -2.99 -17.59 -1.39
C LEU A 219 -1.91 -18.43 -2.10
N SER A 220 -2.32 -19.54 -2.71
CA SER A 220 -1.49 -20.46 -3.48
C SER A 220 -2.31 -21.02 -4.63
N GLU A 221 -1.70 -21.84 -5.50
CA GLU A 221 -2.43 -22.46 -6.61
C GLU A 221 -3.67 -23.26 -6.17
N THR A 222 -3.69 -23.77 -4.93
CA THR A 222 -4.76 -24.64 -4.41
C THR A 222 -5.62 -24.00 -3.31
N VAL A 223 -5.20 -22.88 -2.71
CA VAL A 223 -5.92 -22.23 -1.61
C VAL A 223 -6.52 -20.92 -2.09
N CYS A 224 -7.84 -20.90 -2.28
CA CYS A 224 -8.58 -19.69 -2.63
C CYS A 224 -8.74 -18.76 -1.42
N CYS A 225 -8.72 -17.45 -1.67
CA CYS A 225 -9.00 -16.46 -0.65
C CYS A 225 -10.51 -16.22 -0.51
N PRO A 226 -10.97 -15.66 0.62
CA PRO A 226 -12.35 -15.22 0.76
C PRO A 226 -12.79 -14.35 -0.41
N GLU A 227 -14.05 -14.48 -0.85
CA GLU A 227 -14.57 -13.80 -2.04
C GLU A 227 -14.51 -12.26 -1.95
N GLN A 228 -14.55 -11.73 -0.72
CA GLN A 228 -14.43 -10.30 -0.43
C GLN A 228 -12.99 -9.78 -0.55
N CYS A 229 -11.99 -10.68 -0.69
CA CYS A 229 -10.63 -10.29 -1.02
C CYS A 229 -10.46 -10.07 -2.52
N VAL A 230 -9.51 -9.22 -2.87
CA VAL A 230 -8.95 -9.10 -4.22
C VAL A 230 -7.43 -9.04 -4.08
N GLY A 231 -6.73 -9.64 -5.04
CA GLY A 231 -5.27 -9.62 -5.03
C GLY A 231 -4.64 -10.57 -4.01
N GLY A 232 -5.35 -11.62 -3.61
CA GLY A 232 -4.84 -12.63 -2.69
C GLY A 232 -5.01 -12.27 -1.21
N CYS A 233 -4.45 -13.12 -0.36
CA CYS A 233 -4.59 -13.07 1.09
C CYS A 233 -3.40 -13.76 1.75
N HIS A 234 -3.25 -13.58 3.06
CA HIS A 234 -2.21 -14.21 3.87
C HIS A 234 -2.75 -14.57 5.26
N TYR A 235 -2.14 -15.54 5.95
CA TYR A 235 -2.58 -15.94 7.28
C TYR A 235 -2.21 -14.91 8.36
N SER A 236 -3.18 -14.60 9.23
CA SER A 236 -2.98 -13.81 10.46
C SER A 236 -2.22 -14.61 11.52
N ASN A 237 -0.89 -14.65 11.43
CA ASN A 237 0.02 -15.41 12.32
C ASN A 237 -0.21 -16.94 12.38
N ARG A 238 0.88 -17.68 12.58
CA ARG A 238 0.95 -19.15 12.46
C ARG A 238 0.43 -19.91 13.68
N THR A 239 -0.69 -19.51 14.27
CA THR A 239 -1.33 -20.26 15.36
C THR A 239 -2.80 -20.55 15.07
N VAL A 240 -3.38 -21.47 15.85
CA VAL A 240 -4.29 -22.58 15.52
C VAL A 240 -5.68 -22.21 14.95
N THR A 241 -5.99 -20.92 14.77
CA THR A 241 -7.18 -20.45 14.03
C THR A 241 -6.79 -19.34 13.06
N SER A 242 -6.00 -19.70 12.05
CA SER A 242 -5.45 -18.77 11.07
C SER A 242 -6.54 -18.20 10.17
N SER A 243 -7.08 -17.03 10.51
CA SER A 243 -7.96 -16.27 9.63
C SER A 243 -7.14 -15.68 8.48
N LEU A 244 -7.63 -15.83 7.24
CA LEU A 244 -7.01 -15.23 6.06
C LEU A 244 -7.31 -13.73 6.02
N ILE A 245 -6.26 -12.91 6.05
CA ILE A 245 -6.31 -11.46 5.88
C ILE A 245 -6.16 -11.16 4.40
N CYS A 246 -7.13 -10.42 3.84
CA CYS A 246 -7.07 -9.97 2.46
C CYS A 246 -5.93 -8.97 2.24
N ASN A 247 -5.24 -9.09 1.10
CA ASN A 247 -4.29 -8.07 0.68
C ASN A 247 -5.05 -6.77 0.37
N ALA A 248 -6.14 -6.87 -0.38
CA ALA A 248 -7.06 -5.77 -0.66
C ALA A 248 -8.53 -6.22 -0.67
N CYS A 249 -9.46 -5.28 -0.56
CA CYS A 249 -10.89 -5.57 -0.49
C CYS A 249 -11.60 -5.35 -1.82
N ARG A 250 -12.54 -6.23 -2.17
CA ARG A 250 -13.35 -6.13 -3.38
C ARG A 250 -14.20 -4.86 -3.37
N THR A 251 -14.98 -4.66 -2.31
CA THR A 251 -15.92 -3.54 -2.18
C THR A 251 -15.52 -2.58 -1.08
N MET A 252 -15.63 -3.00 0.18
CA MET A 252 -15.41 -2.15 1.35
C MET A 252 -14.42 -2.76 2.34
N ARG A 253 -13.68 -1.90 3.04
CA ARG A 253 -12.78 -2.27 4.12
C ARG A 253 -13.16 -1.55 5.41
N ILE A 254 -13.34 -2.29 6.50
CA ILE A 254 -13.51 -1.69 7.83
C ILE A 254 -12.16 -1.11 8.26
N HIS A 255 -12.10 0.20 8.50
CA HIS A 255 -10.87 0.93 8.82
C HIS A 255 -10.21 0.41 10.11
N ALA A 256 -11.00 0.20 11.16
CA ALA A 256 -10.50 -0.22 12.47
C ALA A 256 -9.98 -1.67 12.53
N SER A 257 -10.47 -2.56 11.66
CA SER A 257 -10.13 -4.00 11.70
C SER A 257 -9.39 -4.49 10.47
N GLY A 258 -9.40 -3.73 9.37
CA GLY A 258 -8.87 -4.15 8.08
C GLY A 258 -9.72 -5.20 7.35
N LEU A 259 -10.84 -5.65 7.93
CA LEU A 259 -11.70 -6.69 7.36
C LEU A 259 -12.41 -6.21 6.11
N CYS A 260 -12.50 -7.08 5.10
CA CYS A 260 -13.26 -6.82 3.89
C CYS A 260 -14.72 -7.22 4.08
N VAL A 261 -15.62 -6.32 3.71
CA VAL A 261 -17.07 -6.51 3.80
C VAL A 261 -17.73 -6.06 2.51
N GLU A 262 -18.88 -6.64 2.19
CA GLU A 262 -19.60 -6.31 0.96
C GLU A 262 -20.10 -4.86 0.99
N LYS A 263 -20.74 -4.48 2.10
CA LYS A 263 -21.27 -3.14 2.39
C LYS A 263 -20.81 -2.71 3.78
N CYS A 264 -20.64 -1.41 4.00
CA CYS A 264 -20.42 -0.90 5.35
C CYS A 264 -21.61 -1.26 6.26
N PRO A 265 -21.35 -1.73 7.51
CA PRO A 265 -22.38 -1.90 8.52
C PRO A 265 -23.21 -0.62 8.71
N ASP A 266 -24.48 -0.74 9.06
CA ASP A 266 -25.41 0.41 9.10
C ASP A 266 -24.99 1.49 10.12
N ASN A 267 -24.20 1.14 11.14
CA ASN A 267 -23.65 2.07 12.12
C ASN A 267 -22.32 2.75 11.69
N MET A 268 -21.84 2.49 10.48
CA MET A 268 -20.60 3.03 9.92
C MET A 268 -20.86 3.86 8.68
N LEU A 269 -20.03 4.89 8.49
CA LEU A 269 -20.00 5.76 7.32
C LEU A 269 -19.05 5.21 6.27
N LYS A 270 -19.38 5.40 5.00
CA LYS A 270 -18.42 5.17 3.91
C LYS A 270 -17.50 6.38 3.74
N ALA A 271 -16.20 6.15 3.63
CA ALA A 271 -15.18 7.18 3.45
C ALA A 271 -14.20 6.82 2.32
N GLY A 272 -13.70 7.82 1.59
CA GLY A 272 -12.71 7.60 0.53
C GLY A 272 -13.16 6.65 -0.59
N GLY A 273 -14.47 6.41 -0.70
CA GLY A 273 -15.09 5.55 -1.70
C GLY A 273 -15.10 4.04 -1.40
N SER A 274 -14.31 3.53 -0.46
CA SER A 274 -14.24 2.08 -0.15
C SER A 274 -13.79 1.73 1.27
N LEU A 275 -13.79 2.70 2.20
CA LEU A 275 -13.53 2.47 3.62
C LEU A 275 -14.83 2.62 4.42
N CYS A 276 -14.96 1.82 5.48
CA CYS A 276 -15.99 1.98 6.49
C CYS A 276 -15.35 2.50 7.76
N ILE A 277 -15.79 3.67 8.20
CA ILE A 277 -15.34 4.34 9.42
C ILE A 277 -16.53 4.60 10.32
N THR A 278 -16.29 4.75 11.61
CA THR A 278 -17.32 5.18 12.55
C THR A 278 -17.64 6.67 12.37
N HIS A 279 -18.80 7.09 12.87
CA HIS A 279 -19.18 8.51 12.92
C HIS A 279 -18.14 9.36 13.67
N GLN A 280 -17.60 8.84 14.77
CA GLN A 280 -16.57 9.52 15.56
C GLN A 280 -15.26 9.67 14.78
N GLU A 281 -14.86 8.66 14.01
CA GLU A 281 -13.65 8.72 13.18
C GLU A 281 -13.76 9.76 12.07
N CYS A 282 -14.96 10.04 11.52
CA CYS A 282 -15.10 10.95 10.37
C CYS A 282 -14.51 12.34 10.61
N THR A 283 -14.73 12.91 11.79
CA THR A 283 -14.24 14.28 12.11
C THR A 283 -12.72 14.36 12.19
N SER A 284 -12.05 13.29 12.58
CA SER A 284 -10.58 13.20 12.60
C SER A 284 -10.00 12.65 11.29
N PHE A 285 -10.85 12.08 10.44
CA PHE A 285 -10.49 11.63 9.10
C PHE A 285 -10.12 12.82 8.20
N PHE A 286 -9.41 12.56 7.10
CA PHE A 286 -8.90 13.60 6.19
C PHE A 286 -8.13 14.74 6.90
N LEU A 287 -7.19 14.40 7.78
CA LEU A 287 -6.40 15.38 8.55
C LEU A 287 -7.28 16.32 9.41
N GLY A 288 -8.39 15.80 9.95
CA GLY A 288 -9.30 16.57 10.82
C GLY A 288 -10.31 17.43 10.07
N THR A 289 -10.58 17.15 8.80
CA THR A 289 -11.47 17.96 7.95
C THR A 289 -12.65 17.18 7.38
N GLY A 290 -12.92 15.97 7.88
CA GLY A 290 -14.06 15.19 7.43
C GLY A 290 -15.41 15.77 7.90
N PHE A 291 -16.40 15.67 7.02
CA PHE A 291 -17.79 16.04 7.28
C PHE A 291 -18.72 14.84 7.04
N ILE A 292 -19.71 14.67 7.90
CA ILE A 292 -20.73 13.63 7.79
C ILE A 292 -21.84 14.14 6.87
N LEU A 293 -22.12 13.41 5.81
CA LEU A 293 -23.26 13.63 4.92
C LEU A 293 -24.35 12.62 5.25
N ASP A 294 -25.28 13.05 6.10
CA ASP A 294 -26.28 12.16 6.72
C ASP A 294 -27.23 11.51 5.69
N GLU A 295 -27.57 12.19 4.58
CA GLU A 295 -28.54 11.65 3.61
C GLU A 295 -28.06 10.37 2.90
N ILE A 296 -26.75 10.18 2.77
CA ILE A 296 -26.16 9.00 2.11
C ILE A 296 -25.19 8.21 2.99
N ASN A 297 -25.08 8.56 4.28
CA ASN A 297 -24.22 7.89 5.25
C ASN A 297 -22.74 7.83 4.79
N GLU A 298 -22.23 8.95 4.29
CA GLU A 298 -20.85 9.10 3.82
C GLU A 298 -20.07 10.14 4.63
N CYS A 299 -18.76 9.91 4.80
CA CYS A 299 -17.81 10.89 5.30
C CYS A 299 -17.05 11.51 4.11
N VAL A 300 -17.19 12.82 3.93
CA VAL A 300 -16.65 13.58 2.80
C VAL A 300 -15.64 14.63 3.26
N LEU A 301 -14.66 14.94 2.41
CA LEU A 301 -13.67 16.00 2.67
C LEU A 301 -14.31 17.40 2.68
N SER A 302 -15.37 17.57 1.89
CA SER A 302 -16.10 18.82 1.75
C SER A 302 -17.54 18.53 1.38
N CYS A 303 -18.47 19.32 1.90
CA CYS A 303 -19.88 19.21 1.50
C CYS A 303 -20.02 19.37 -0.01
N PRO A 304 -20.73 18.44 -0.68
CA PRO A 304 -20.94 18.51 -2.12
C PRO A 304 -21.86 19.68 -2.49
N HIS A 305 -21.95 19.98 -3.78
CA HIS A 305 -22.83 21.04 -4.28
C HIS A 305 -24.29 20.77 -3.87
N GLY A 306 -24.99 21.80 -3.40
CA GLY A 306 -26.34 21.68 -2.85
C GLY A 306 -26.38 21.36 -1.35
N PHE A 307 -25.22 21.24 -0.68
CA PHE A 307 -25.13 21.01 0.76
C PHE A 307 -24.32 22.12 1.44
N MET A 308 -24.77 22.54 2.62
CA MET A 308 -24.07 23.52 3.45
C MET A 308 -23.42 22.86 4.66
N ARG A 309 -22.28 23.41 5.09
CA ARG A 309 -21.60 23.01 6.33
C ARG A 309 -22.43 23.47 7.53
N MET A 310 -22.75 22.53 8.39
CA MET A 310 -23.43 22.75 9.66
C MET A 310 -22.43 22.68 10.83
N SER A 311 -22.89 22.99 12.04
CA SER A 311 -22.11 22.74 13.25
C SER A 311 -21.78 21.25 13.40
N HIS A 312 -20.73 20.93 14.17
CA HIS A 312 -20.29 19.56 14.46
C HIS A 312 -19.87 18.73 13.23
N SER A 313 -19.42 19.38 12.16
CA SER A 313 -18.93 18.73 10.94
C SER A 313 -19.99 17.91 10.20
N HIS A 314 -21.24 18.40 10.14
CA HIS A 314 -22.29 17.81 9.30
C HIS A 314 -22.48 18.60 8.00
N CYS A 315 -22.94 17.92 6.95
CA CYS A 315 -23.43 18.51 5.72
C CYS A 315 -24.95 18.32 5.66
N LYS A 316 -25.68 19.39 5.34
CA LYS A 316 -27.14 19.34 5.21
C LYS A 316 -27.58 19.95 3.89
N GLY A 317 -28.55 19.33 3.22
CA GLY A 317 -29.12 19.87 2.00
C GLY A 317 -29.62 21.29 2.17
N ILE A 318 -29.30 22.14 1.20
CA ILE A 318 -29.90 23.47 1.05
C ILE A 318 -31.34 23.19 0.59
N LEU A 319 -32.30 23.41 1.49
CA LEU A 319 -33.72 23.40 1.11
C LEU A 319 -33.91 24.53 0.09
N ASP A 320 -34.25 24.19 -1.15
CA ASP A 320 -34.68 25.19 -2.13
C ASP A 320 -35.94 25.91 -1.56
N PRO A 321 -35.91 27.24 -1.40
CA PRO A 321 -37.07 28.01 -0.92
C PRO A 321 -38.21 28.08 -1.95
#